data_AF-A0A1W9UH91-F1
#
_entry.id   AF-A0A1W9UH91-F1
#
_cell.length_a   1.000
_cell.length_b   1.000
_cell.length_c   1.000
_cell.angle_alpha   90.00
_cell.angle_beta   90.00
_cell.angle_gamma   90.00
#
_symmetry.space_group_name_H-M   'P 1'
#
loop_
_entity.id
_entity.type
_entity.pdbx_description
1 polymer ?
#
loop_
_entity_poly.entity_id
_entity_poly.type
_entity_poly.pdbx_seq_one_letter_code
_entity_poly.pdbx_strand_id
1 'polypeptide(L)'
;MLVNRDQKSVFLLAQLVLRKNKLSIPLLLSGEAIHHKHNSHPDMLSWAIDYIQCYPENSDDQELLHHIHLHPAHQWTPEQTRRVSVVLNAFYNKLKQDRLYAIGIRWLNSGGRAMIENYAINNYSTQQNNSGCDSYTKSDNEI
;
A
#
# COMPACT_ATOMS: atom_id res chain seq x y z
N MET A 1 -17.82 -3.94 5.83
CA MET A 1 -16.46 -3.45 5.48
C MET A 1 -16.19 -3.88 4.05
N LEU A 2 -15.98 -2.93 3.12
CA LEU A 2 -15.90 -3.22 1.68
C LEU A 2 -14.65 -4.01 1.26
N VAL A 3 -13.62 -4.03 2.11
CA VAL A 3 -12.36 -4.72 1.88
C VAL A 3 -11.99 -5.53 3.13
N ASN A 4 -11.65 -6.81 2.96
CA ASN A 4 -11.28 -7.69 4.06
C ASN A 4 -9.79 -7.53 4.47
N ARG A 5 -9.39 -8.19 5.57
CA ARG A 5 -8.03 -8.08 6.11
C ARG A 5 -6.95 -8.56 5.14
N ASP A 6 -7.19 -9.66 4.43
CA ASP A 6 -6.20 -10.22 3.50
C ASP A 6 -6.08 -9.34 2.25
N GLN A 7 -7.17 -8.81 1.73
CA GLN A 7 -7.18 -7.82 0.66
C GLN A 7 -6.34 -6.58 1.00
N LYS A 8 -6.51 -6.04 2.21
CA LYS A 8 -5.65 -4.95 2.71
C LYS A 8 -4.19 -5.36 2.81
N SER A 9 -3.93 -6.57 3.28
CA SER A 9 -2.55 -7.08 3.45
C SER A 9 -1.87 -7.30 2.10
N VAL A 10 -2.58 -7.84 1.10
CA VAL A 10 -2.04 -8.03 -0.26
C VAL A 10 -1.75 -6.68 -0.90
N PHE A 11 -2.68 -5.73 -0.78
CA PHE A 11 -2.51 -4.38 -1.29
C PHE A 11 -1.29 -3.69 -0.67
N LEU A 12 -1.15 -3.76 0.66
CA LEU A 12 0.00 -3.21 1.36
C LEU A 12 1.30 -3.93 0.98
N LEU A 13 1.28 -5.25 0.82
CA LEU A 13 2.45 -6.02 0.41
C LEU A 13 2.99 -5.54 -0.95
N ALA A 14 2.11 -5.35 -1.94
CA ALA A 14 2.51 -4.86 -3.26
C ALA A 14 3.22 -3.50 -3.14
N GLN A 15 2.66 -2.56 -2.37
CA GLN A 15 3.28 -1.25 -2.16
C GLN A 15 4.64 -1.33 -1.45
N LEU A 16 4.77 -2.19 -0.44
CA LEU A 16 6.03 -2.38 0.28
C LEU A 16 7.12 -2.98 -0.60
N VAL A 17 6.77 -3.93 -1.46
CA VAL A 17 7.71 -4.53 -2.40
C VAL A 17 8.25 -3.49 -3.37
N LEU A 18 7.38 -2.65 -3.95
CA LEU A 18 7.81 -1.57 -4.83
C LEU A 18 8.69 -0.55 -4.10
N ARG A 19 8.28 -0.15 -2.89
CA ARG A 19 9.04 0.82 -2.07
C ARG A 19 10.42 0.30 -1.70
N LYS A 20 10.54 -0.97 -1.29
CA LYS A 20 11.85 -1.58 -0.98
C LYS A 20 12.79 -1.59 -2.20
N ASN A 21 12.23 -1.73 -3.40
CA ASN A 21 12.98 -1.70 -4.65
C ASN A 21 13.13 -0.28 -5.24
N LYS A 22 12.78 0.77 -4.48
CA LYS A 22 12.86 2.18 -4.88
C LYS A 22 12.08 2.50 -6.16
N LEU A 23 11.01 1.74 -6.42
CA LEU A 23 10.12 1.98 -7.55
C LEU A 23 8.96 2.90 -7.15
N SER A 24 8.69 3.88 -8.00
CA SER A 24 7.58 4.82 -7.84
C SER A 24 6.35 4.32 -8.59
N ILE A 25 5.21 4.22 -7.92
CA ILE A 25 3.94 3.78 -8.53
C ILE A 25 3.54 4.71 -9.70
N PRO A 26 3.52 6.05 -9.55
CA PRO A 26 3.23 6.95 -10.66
C PRO A 26 4.12 6.73 -11.90
N LEU A 27 5.41 6.46 -11.69
CA LEU A 27 6.38 6.24 -12.77
C LEU A 27 6.19 4.89 -13.47
N LEU A 28 5.72 3.88 -12.74
CA LEU A 28 5.36 2.59 -13.34
C LEU A 28 4.04 2.66 -14.13
N LEU A 29 3.10 3.50 -13.68
CA LEU A 29 1.82 3.73 -14.36
C LEU A 29 1.96 4.65 -15.58
N SER A 30 2.93 5.59 -15.58
CA SER A 30 3.26 6.43 -16.75
C SER A 30 3.94 5.67 -17.88
N GLY A 31 4.38 4.43 -17.62
CA GLY A 31 5.09 3.58 -18.56
C GLY A 31 6.57 3.93 -18.76
N GLU A 32 7.09 4.90 -18.04
CA GLU A 32 8.49 5.35 -18.15
C GLU A 32 9.48 4.33 -17.55
N ALA A 33 9.00 3.38 -16.76
CA ALA A 33 9.80 2.33 -16.11
C ALA A 33 9.63 0.91 -16.69
N ILE A 34 9.04 0.73 -17.88
CA ILE A 34 8.69 -0.60 -18.45
C ILE A 34 9.91 -1.45 -18.89
N HIS A 35 11.15 -1.10 -18.54
CA HIS A 35 12.31 -1.97 -18.80
C HIS A 35 12.53 -3.07 -17.75
N HIS A 36 11.48 -3.48 -17.01
CA HIS A 36 11.61 -4.61 -16.09
C HIS A 36 11.56 -5.92 -16.88
N LYS A 37 12.68 -6.63 -16.95
CA LYS A 37 12.73 -7.96 -17.58
C LYS A 37 11.88 -8.93 -16.75
N HIS A 38 10.84 -9.49 -17.36
CA HIS A 38 10.15 -10.63 -16.78
C HIS A 38 11.11 -11.82 -16.76
N ASN A 39 11.48 -12.25 -15.56
CA ASN A 39 12.21 -13.50 -15.37
C ASN A 39 11.28 -14.67 -15.70
N SER A 40 11.85 -15.80 -16.12
CA SER A 40 11.12 -17.05 -16.41
C SER A 40 10.33 -17.59 -15.21
N HIS A 41 10.65 -17.13 -14.00
CA HIS A 41 9.88 -17.37 -12.80
C HIS A 41 9.41 -16.03 -12.20
N PRO A 42 8.10 -15.85 -11.96
CA PRO A 42 7.60 -14.63 -11.35
C PRO A 42 8.09 -14.55 -9.91
N ASP A 43 8.86 -13.51 -9.61
CA ASP A 43 9.26 -13.18 -8.25
C ASP A 43 8.23 -12.22 -7.63
N MET A 44 8.42 -11.88 -6.35
CA MET A 44 7.50 -10.98 -5.66
C MET A 44 7.51 -9.57 -6.27
N LEU A 45 8.61 -9.14 -6.88
CA LEU A 45 8.73 -7.82 -7.50
C LEU A 45 7.96 -7.74 -8.82
N SER A 46 8.14 -8.72 -9.71
CA SER A 46 7.39 -8.80 -10.96
C SER A 46 5.89 -8.89 -10.68
N TRP A 47 5.50 -9.70 -9.68
CA TRP A 47 4.11 -9.74 -9.22
C TRP A 47 3.60 -8.38 -8.75
N ALA A 48 4.39 -7.64 -7.97
CA ALA A 48 3.98 -6.33 -7.46
C ALA A 48 3.85 -5.28 -8.58
N ILE A 49 4.69 -5.37 -9.62
CA ILE A 49 4.59 -4.54 -10.83
C ILE A 49 3.29 -4.87 -11.57
N ASP A 50 3.02 -6.14 -11.86
CA ASP A 50 1.79 -6.56 -12.55
C ASP A 50 0.53 -6.19 -11.74
N TYR A 51 0.63 -6.29 -10.40
CA TYR A 51 -0.45 -5.92 -9.49
C TYR A 51 -0.82 -4.44 -9.60
N ILE A 52 0.16 -3.53 -9.69
CA ILE A 52 -0.16 -2.10 -9.81
C ILE A 52 -0.64 -1.72 -11.21
N GLN A 53 -0.28 -2.46 -12.26
CA GLN A 53 -0.83 -2.23 -13.61
C GLN A 53 -2.36 -2.46 -13.66
N CYS A 54 -2.92 -3.14 -12.65
CA CYS A 54 -4.37 -3.25 -12.48
C CYS A 54 -5.04 -1.99 -11.92
N TYR A 55 -4.28 -0.98 -11.46
CA TYR A 55 -4.83 0.24 -10.88
C TYR A 55 -5.73 0.98 -11.88
N PRO A 56 -6.68 1.80 -11.40
CA PRO A 56 -7.43 2.69 -12.26
C PRO A 56 -6.51 3.74 -12.90
N GLU A 57 -6.81 4.13 -14.13
CA GLU A 57 -6.01 5.11 -14.89
C GLU A 57 -6.12 6.52 -14.30
N ASN A 58 -7.28 6.86 -13.74
CA ASN A 58 -7.56 8.16 -13.14
C ASN A 58 -6.95 8.27 -11.73
N SER A 59 -6.28 9.38 -11.44
CA SER A 59 -5.63 9.64 -10.14
C SER A 59 -6.60 9.68 -8.96
N ASP A 60 -7.79 10.25 -9.13
CA ASP A 60 -8.81 10.32 -8.08
C ASP A 60 -9.27 8.91 -7.70
N ASP A 61 -9.46 8.03 -8.70
CA ASP A 61 -9.85 6.65 -8.45
C ASP A 61 -8.73 5.84 -7.79
N GLN A 62 -7.46 6.15 -8.10
CA GLN A 62 -6.32 5.57 -7.37
C GLN A 62 -6.34 6.01 -5.91
N GLU A 63 -6.63 7.29 -5.63
CA GLU A 63 -6.74 7.80 -4.27
C GLU A 63 -7.87 7.12 -3.49
N LEU A 64 -9.05 6.94 -4.09
CA LEU A 64 -10.16 6.18 -3.49
C LEU A 64 -9.75 4.73 -3.18
N LEU A 65 -9.04 4.08 -4.11
CA LEU A 65 -8.52 2.73 -3.93
C LEU A 65 -7.51 2.67 -2.77
N HIS A 66 -6.64 3.67 -2.63
CA HIS A 66 -5.72 3.78 -1.50
C HIS A 66 -6.45 3.99 -0.17
N HIS A 67 -7.41 4.91 -0.12
CA HIS A 67 -8.16 5.19 1.11
C HIS A 67 -8.89 3.97 1.63
N ILE A 68 -9.57 3.22 0.76
CA ILE A 68 -10.35 2.06 1.22
C ILE A 68 -9.48 0.92 1.76
N HIS A 69 -8.26 0.77 1.24
CA HIS A 69 -7.32 -0.25 1.71
C HIS A 69 -6.54 0.20 2.96
N LEU A 70 -6.04 1.44 2.98
CA LEU A 70 -5.03 1.89 3.94
C LEU A 70 -5.55 2.85 5.02
N HIS A 71 -6.65 3.56 4.79
CA HIS A 71 -7.13 4.63 5.66
C HIS A 71 -8.51 4.29 6.26
N PRO A 72 -8.57 3.46 7.32
CA PRO A 72 -9.84 3.04 7.92
C PRO A 72 -10.64 4.20 8.52
N ALA A 73 -10.01 5.32 8.85
CA ALA A 73 -10.65 6.52 9.40
C ALA A 73 -11.15 7.50 8.33
N HIS A 74 -10.99 7.21 7.04
CA HIS A 74 -11.45 8.10 5.97
C HIS A 74 -12.97 8.27 6.01
N GLN A 75 -13.42 9.53 6.01
CA GLN A 75 -14.84 9.88 5.98
C GLN A 75 -15.31 9.96 4.52
N TRP A 76 -16.21 9.07 4.14
CA TRP A 76 -16.69 8.97 2.77
C TRP A 76 -17.92 9.84 2.56
N THR A 77 -17.93 10.61 1.47
CA THR A 77 -19.18 11.17 0.96
C THR A 77 -20.04 10.08 0.30
N PRO A 78 -21.35 10.30 0.13
CA PRO A 78 -22.22 9.37 -0.59
C PRO A 78 -21.70 9.07 -2.01
N GLU A 79 -21.21 10.09 -2.73
CA GLU A 79 -20.70 9.90 -4.09
C GLU A 79 -19.39 9.11 -4.10
N GLN A 80 -18.46 9.39 -3.19
CA GLN A 80 -17.23 8.61 -3.06
C GLN A 80 -17.53 7.15 -2.71
N THR A 81 -18.54 6.87 -1.89
CA THR A 81 -18.96 5.50 -1.54
C THR A 81 -19.46 4.72 -2.76
N ARG A 82 -20.23 5.38 -3.64
CA ARG A 82 -20.69 4.80 -4.90
C ARG A 82 -19.52 4.56 -5.85
N ARG A 83 -18.65 5.57 -6.02
CA ARG A 83 -17.50 5.51 -6.92
C ARG A 83 -16.49 4.44 -6.49
N VAL A 84 -16.14 4.36 -5.20
CA VAL A 84 -15.17 3.37 -4.69
C VAL A 84 -15.65 1.94 -4.88
N SER A 85 -16.95 1.68 -4.84
CA SER A 85 -17.52 0.35 -5.08
C SER A 85 -17.30 -0.11 -6.53
N VAL A 86 -17.47 0.81 -7.49
CA VAL A 86 -17.21 0.54 -8.91
C VAL A 86 -15.70 0.31 -9.14
N VAL A 87 -14.86 1.20 -8.59
CA VAL A 87 -13.40 1.11 -8.69
C VAL A 87 -12.88 -0.21 -8.12
N LEU A 88 -13.34 -0.60 -6.93
CA LEU A 88 -12.97 -1.86 -6.29
C LEU A 88 -13.33 -3.06 -7.17
N ASN A 89 -14.56 -3.09 -7.70
CA ASN A 89 -15.01 -4.20 -8.52
C ASN A 89 -14.16 -4.32 -9.79
N ALA A 90 -13.92 -3.20 -10.49
CA ALA A 90 -13.07 -3.17 -11.67
C ALA A 90 -11.63 -3.66 -11.37
N PHE A 91 -11.05 -3.15 -10.28
CA PHE A 91 -9.71 -3.53 -9.82
C PHE A 91 -9.60 -5.03 -9.52
N TYR A 92 -10.49 -5.59 -8.70
CA TYR A 92 -10.45 -7.00 -8.34
C TYR A 92 -10.79 -7.93 -9.51
N ASN A 93 -11.58 -7.47 -10.48
CA ASN A 93 -11.82 -8.23 -11.70
C ASN A 93 -10.55 -8.36 -12.56
N LYS A 94 -9.77 -7.28 -12.73
CA LYS A 94 -8.46 -7.33 -13.39
C LYS A 94 -7.51 -8.28 -12.64
N LEU A 95 -7.39 -8.13 -11.31
CA LEU A 95 -6.55 -9.01 -10.49
C LEU A 95 -6.95 -10.49 -10.58
N LYS A 96 -8.24 -10.79 -10.79
CA LYS A 96 -8.75 -12.15 -10.91
C LYS A 96 -8.39 -12.78 -12.26
N GLN A 97 -8.45 -12.00 -13.35
CA GLN A 97 -8.10 -12.47 -14.70
C GLN A 97 -6.69 -13.05 -14.73
N ASP A 98 -5.73 -12.32 -14.13
CA ASP A 98 -4.31 -12.72 -14.11
C ASP A 98 -3.92 -13.51 -12.84
N ARG A 99 -4.91 -13.89 -12.02
CA ARG A 99 -4.73 -14.59 -10.72
C ARG A 99 -3.78 -13.88 -9.75
N LEU A 100 -3.52 -12.59 -9.95
CA LEU A 100 -2.59 -11.77 -9.18
C LEU A 100 -2.97 -11.71 -7.70
N TYR A 101 -4.27 -11.68 -7.37
CA TYR A 101 -4.71 -11.72 -5.98
C TYR A 101 -4.31 -13.05 -5.29
N ALA A 102 -4.53 -14.18 -5.97
CA ALA A 102 -4.18 -15.50 -5.42
C ALA A 102 -2.67 -15.69 -5.27
N ILE A 103 -1.88 -15.14 -6.21
CA ILE A 103 -0.41 -15.10 -6.10
C ILE A 103 0.00 -14.23 -4.91
N GLY A 104 -0.63 -13.07 -4.71
CA GLY A 104 -0.40 -12.21 -3.55
C GLY A 104 -0.69 -12.90 -2.21
N ILE A 105 -1.74 -13.72 -2.12
CA ILE A 105 -2.02 -14.53 -0.93
C ILE A 105 -0.90 -15.55 -0.66
N ARG A 106 -0.34 -16.18 -1.72
CA ARG A 106 0.81 -17.08 -1.56
C ARG A 106 2.03 -16.34 -1.03
N TRP A 107 2.31 -15.15 -1.54
CA TRP A 107 3.40 -14.30 -1.08
C TRP A 107 3.21 -13.81 0.37
N LEU A 108 1.98 -13.49 0.77
CA LEU A 108 1.68 -13.18 2.17
C LEU A 108 2.06 -14.35 3.09
N ASN A 109 1.71 -15.57 2.69
CA ASN A 109 1.92 -16.77 3.50
C ASN A 109 3.37 -17.27 3.48
N SER A 110 4.17 -16.94 2.46
CA SER A 110 5.59 -17.33 2.36
C SER A 110 6.57 -16.36 3.04
N GLY A 111 6.06 -15.30 3.70
CA GLY A 111 6.88 -14.34 4.44
C GLY A 111 6.41 -12.89 4.34
N GLY A 112 5.45 -12.59 3.45
CA GLY A 112 4.91 -11.23 3.29
C GLY A 112 4.27 -10.67 4.57
N ARG A 113 3.66 -11.52 5.41
CA ARG A 113 3.12 -11.09 6.72
C ARG A 113 4.21 -10.53 7.65
N ALA A 114 5.35 -11.20 7.75
CA ALA A 114 6.48 -10.71 8.54
C ALA A 114 7.06 -9.40 7.98
N MET A 115 7.05 -9.24 6.65
CA MET A 115 7.47 -7.99 6.01
C MET A 115 6.54 -6.81 6.34
N ILE A 116 5.23 -7.04 6.38
CA ILE A 116 4.24 -6.03 6.79
C ILE A 116 4.42 -5.68 8.27
N GLU A 117 4.60 -6.67 9.13
CA GLU A 117 4.82 -6.47 10.56
C GLU A 117 6.07 -5.65 10.84
N ASN A 118 7.20 -5.99 10.22
CA ASN A 118 8.44 -5.21 10.32
C ASN A 118 8.26 -3.77 9.83
N TYR A 119 7.49 -3.56 8.76
CA TYR A 119 7.16 -2.20 8.32
C TYR A 119 6.34 -1.45 9.36
N ALA A 120 5.32 -2.07 9.95
CA ALA A 120 4.52 -1.45 11.00
C ALA A 120 5.41 -1.05 12.19
N ILE A 121 6.23 -1.97 12.70
CA ILE A 121 7.15 -1.73 13.83
C ILE A 121 8.09 -0.55 13.53
N ASN A 122 8.70 -0.51 12.34
CA ASN A 122 9.60 0.56 11.96
C ASN A 122 8.90 1.93 11.88
N ASN A 123 7.66 1.99 11.42
CA ASN A 123 6.92 3.26 11.41
C ASN A 123 6.53 3.73 12.82
N TYR A 124 6.16 2.81 13.72
CA TYR A 124 5.86 3.15 15.12
C TYR A 124 7.10 3.57 15.91
N SER A 125 8.26 2.93 15.70
CA SER A 125 9.51 3.34 16.35
C SER A 125 10.00 4.71 15.90
N THR A 126 9.76 5.07 14.64
CA THR A 126 10.10 6.40 14.11
C THR A 126 9.17 7.49 14.67
N GLN A 127 7.90 7.17 14.97
CA GLN A 127 6.97 8.10 15.60
C GLN A 127 7.29 8.36 17.09
N GLN A 128 7.79 7.37 17.83
CA GLN A 128 8.16 7.56 19.24
C GLN A 128 9.43 8.43 19.43
N ASN A 129 10.36 8.43 18.47
CA ASN A 129 11.57 9.26 18.55
C ASN A 129 11.35 10.75 18.22
N ASN A 130 10.17 11.14 17.72
CA ASN A 130 9.81 12.54 17.48
C ASN A 130 8.93 13.14 18.60
N SER A 131 8.81 12.47 19.75
CA SER A 131 7.98 12.92 20.89
C SER A 131 8.73 12.96 22.23
N GLY A 132 10.01 13.33 22.21
CA GLY A 132 10.76 13.81 23.38
C GLY A 132 11.69 14.93 22.92
N CYS A 133 11.84 16.08 23.57
CA CYS A 133 11.67 16.42 24.97
C CYS A 133 11.70 17.95 25.09
N ASP A 134 10.56 18.61 25.29
CA ASP A 134 10.54 19.96 25.86
C ASP A 134 10.71 19.82 27.37
N SER A 135 11.96 19.61 27.79
CA SER A 135 12.36 19.79 29.17
C SER A 135 12.22 21.27 29.50
N TYR A 136 11.11 21.65 30.12
CA TYR A 136 10.98 22.92 30.84
C TYR A 136 12.10 23.00 31.88
N THR A 137 13.17 23.72 31.55
CA THR A 137 14.13 24.20 32.54
C THR A 137 13.41 25.21 33.42
N LYS A 138 13.10 24.77 34.63
CA LYS A 138 12.62 25.59 35.74
C LYS A 138 13.73 26.59 36.09
N SER A 139 13.57 27.84 35.66
CA SER A 139 14.42 28.95 36.08
C SER A 139 13.99 29.41 37.47
N ASP A 140 14.41 28.69 38.51
CA ASP A 140 14.47 29.24 39.86
C ASP A 140 15.75 30.10 39.93
N ASN A 141 15.62 31.42 39.81
CA ASN A 141 16.64 32.37 40.24
C ASN A 141 16.06 33.17 41.40
N GLU A 142 16.44 32.76 42.61
CA GLU A 142 16.44 33.61 43.79
C GLU A 142 17.49 34.73 43.61
N ILE A 143 17.10 35.98 43.89
CA ILE A 143 17.65 36.92 44.89
C ILE A 143 16.84 38.21 44.81
#